data_AF-A0A0C6FKM3-F1
#
_entry.id   AF-A0A0C6FKM3-F1
#
_cell.length_a   1.000
_cell.length_b   1.000
_cell.length_c   1.000
_cell.angle_alpha   90.00
_cell.angle_beta   90.00
_cell.angle_gamma   90.00
#
_symmetry.space_group_name_H-M   'P 1'
#
loop_
_entity.id
_entity.type
_entity.pdbx_description
1 polymer ?
#
loop_
_entity_poly.entity_id
_entity_poly.type
_entity_poly.pdbx_seq_one_letter_code
_entity_poly.pdbx_strand_id
1 'polypeptide(L)'
;MDQRTPLDLAYDAIAAARRVAVAASARAGEQDRDDGFPAEDVADLARLGLLAALIPFDEGGAGLGEEPGATKLAEVLRLVGYGSLALGRIYEGHVNALQLIACYGMPAQRARLFAEARAGHLFGVWNTDPPGDCLKLGNDRRLHGVKTFASGAGFVTRALVTVKREPGSSPLMLVVQLEPGCRADLGG
;
A
#
# COMPACT_ATOMS: atom_id res chain seq x y z
N MET A 1 -21.83 -22.14 19.60
CA MET A 1 -21.44 -22.48 18.21
C MET A 1 -22.11 -21.44 17.34
N ASP A 2 -21.44 -20.56 16.61
CA ASP A 2 -20.03 -20.38 16.33
C ASP A 2 -19.88 -19.02 15.60
N GLN A 3 -18.65 -18.68 15.23
CA GLN A 3 -18.21 -17.54 14.40
C GLN A 3 -17.67 -16.33 15.18
N ARG A 4 -16.51 -16.55 15.79
CA ARG A 4 -15.45 -15.54 15.77
C ARG A 4 -15.12 -15.27 14.30
N THR A 5 -15.68 -14.19 13.74
CA THR A 5 -15.14 -13.60 12.51
C THR A 5 -13.65 -13.34 12.76
N PRO A 6 -12.74 -13.88 11.93
CA PRO A 6 -11.34 -13.49 12.02
C PRO A 6 -11.26 -11.96 11.92
N LEU A 7 -10.59 -11.32 12.88
CA LEU A 7 -10.47 -9.85 12.97
C LEU A 7 -9.69 -9.22 11.81
N ASP A 8 -9.32 -10.00 10.78
CA ASP A 8 -8.38 -9.63 9.73
C ASP A 8 -8.98 -9.48 8.32
N LEU A 9 -10.30 -9.68 8.12
CA LEU A 9 -10.92 -9.59 6.78
C LEU A 9 -12.20 -8.75 6.76
N ALA A 10 -12.22 -7.72 5.91
CA ALA A 10 -13.43 -6.99 5.57
C ALA A 10 -14.30 -7.81 4.60
N TYR A 11 -15.21 -8.64 5.12
CA TYR A 11 -16.17 -9.36 4.25
C TYR A 11 -17.15 -8.42 3.51
N ASP A 12 -17.36 -7.21 4.04
CA ASP A 12 -18.04 -6.12 3.35
C ASP A 12 -17.11 -4.91 3.23
N ALA A 13 -16.21 -4.97 2.24
CA ALA A 13 -15.26 -3.90 1.96
C ALA A 13 -15.92 -2.55 1.65
N ILE A 14 -17.11 -2.54 1.05
CA ILE A 14 -17.84 -1.30 0.75
C ILE A 14 -18.35 -0.66 2.03
N ALA A 15 -18.97 -1.43 2.93
CA ALA A 15 -19.40 -0.91 4.23
C ALA A 15 -18.22 -0.43 5.08
N ALA A 16 -17.10 -1.15 5.08
CA ALA A 16 -15.86 -0.72 5.73
C ALA A 16 -15.36 0.61 5.13
N ALA A 17 -15.30 0.72 3.80
CA ALA A 17 -14.87 1.93 3.11
C ALA A 17 -15.78 3.13 3.40
N ARG A 18 -17.10 2.93 3.52
CA ARG A 18 -18.03 3.99 3.94
C ARG A 18 -17.71 4.51 5.35
N ARG A 19 -17.40 3.60 6.29
CA ARG A 19 -17.03 4.00 7.67
C ARG A 19 -15.72 4.80 7.68
N VAL A 20 -14.72 4.34 6.93
CA VAL A 20 -13.45 5.07 6.78
C VAL A 20 -13.70 6.44 6.15
N ALA A 21 -14.48 6.52 5.07
CA ALA A 21 -14.75 7.77 4.38
C ALA A 21 -15.41 8.82 5.28
N VAL A 22 -16.38 8.41 6.12
CA VAL A 22 -17.04 9.31 7.09
C VAL A 22 -16.03 9.82 8.12
N ALA A 23 -15.20 8.94 8.69
CA ALA A 23 -14.21 9.32 9.69
C ALA A 23 -13.11 10.23 9.09
N ALA A 24 -12.61 9.88 7.90
CA ALA A 24 -11.61 10.67 7.18
C ALA A 24 -12.12 12.05 6.80
N SER A 25 -13.35 12.17 6.33
CA SER A 25 -13.94 13.47 6.00
C SER A 25 -14.04 14.40 7.21
N ALA A 26 -14.25 13.85 8.41
CA ALA A 26 -14.28 14.64 9.64
C ALA A 26 -12.89 15.17 10.04
N ARG A 27 -11.80 14.46 9.69
CA ARG A 27 -10.40 14.83 9.98
C ARG A 27 -9.72 15.61 8.86
N ALA A 28 -10.19 15.49 7.62
CA ALA A 28 -9.52 15.99 6.42
C ALA A 28 -9.19 17.49 6.50
N GLY A 29 -10.12 18.31 7.00
CA GLY A 29 -9.90 19.76 7.10
C GLY A 29 -8.78 20.17 8.07
N GLU A 30 -8.44 19.35 9.06
CA GLU A 30 -7.29 19.56 9.95
C GLU A 30 -6.00 19.05 9.29
N GLN A 31 -6.03 17.85 8.74
CA GLN A 31 -4.87 17.22 8.10
C GLN A 31 -4.35 18.00 6.88
N ASP A 32 -5.25 18.57 6.07
CA ASP A 32 -4.90 19.37 4.89
C ASP A 32 -4.13 20.65 5.24
N ARG A 33 -4.35 21.20 6.45
CA ARG A 33 -3.66 22.42 6.90
C ARG A 33 -2.24 22.15 7.41
N ASP A 34 -2.02 20.95 7.94
CA ASP A 34 -0.78 20.60 8.63
C ASP A 34 0.20 19.81 7.72
N ASP A 35 -0.13 19.64 6.43
CA ASP A 35 0.57 18.77 5.46
C ASP A 35 0.85 17.36 6.05
N GLY A 36 -0.09 16.91 6.88
CA GLY A 36 0.06 15.75 7.74
C GLY A 36 -0.24 14.45 7.01
N PHE A 37 0.50 13.39 7.34
CA PHE A 37 0.13 12.05 6.91
C PHE A 37 -1.16 11.59 7.62
N PRO A 38 -2.14 10.98 6.90
CA PRO A 38 -3.41 10.54 7.47
C PRO A 38 -3.28 9.24 8.29
N ALA A 39 -2.47 9.29 9.36
CA ALA A 39 -2.09 8.11 10.16
C ALA A 39 -3.29 7.41 10.79
N GLU A 40 -4.20 8.18 11.38
CA GLU A 40 -5.41 7.63 12.00
C GLU A 40 -6.33 6.97 10.98
N ASP A 41 -6.45 7.53 9.78
CA ASP A 41 -7.27 6.97 8.72
C ASP A 41 -6.68 5.68 8.15
N VAL A 42 -5.35 5.62 8.03
CA VAL A 42 -4.65 4.38 7.67
C VAL A 42 -4.84 3.31 8.75
N ALA A 43 -4.80 3.69 10.03
CA ALA A 43 -5.12 2.77 11.12
C ALA A 43 -6.57 2.28 11.05
N ASP A 44 -7.52 3.12 10.64
CA ASP A 44 -8.91 2.72 10.39
C ASP A 44 -9.03 1.74 9.22
N LEU A 45 -8.30 1.94 8.12
CA LEU A 45 -8.21 0.96 7.02
C LEU A 45 -7.73 -0.41 7.52
N ALA A 46 -6.67 -0.43 8.35
CA ALA A 46 -6.12 -1.65 8.93
C ALA A 46 -7.13 -2.33 9.87
N ARG A 47 -7.68 -1.59 10.83
CA ARG A 47 -8.64 -2.07 11.84
C ARG A 47 -9.91 -2.62 11.21
N LEU A 48 -10.35 -2.05 10.09
CA LEU A 48 -11.53 -2.51 9.37
C LEU A 48 -11.21 -3.60 8.33
N GLY A 49 -9.97 -4.08 8.25
CA GLY A 49 -9.55 -5.19 7.40
C GLY A 49 -9.39 -4.83 5.92
N LEU A 50 -9.38 -3.56 5.56
CA LEU A 50 -9.26 -3.12 4.16
C LEU A 50 -7.86 -3.31 3.59
N LEU A 51 -6.80 -3.24 4.41
CA LEU A 51 -5.44 -3.53 3.94
C LEU A 51 -5.26 -4.99 3.53
N ALA A 52 -5.92 -5.93 4.22
CA ALA A 52 -5.86 -7.35 3.89
C ALA A 52 -6.92 -7.80 2.87
N ALA A 53 -7.91 -6.95 2.55
CA ALA A 53 -9.02 -7.31 1.68
C ALA A 53 -8.60 -7.64 0.24
N LEU A 54 -7.46 -7.09 -0.21
CA LEU A 54 -6.90 -7.30 -1.55
C LEU A 54 -6.19 -8.65 -1.70
N ILE A 55 -5.98 -9.38 -0.60
CA ILE A 55 -5.35 -10.70 -0.67
C ILE A 55 -6.28 -11.64 -1.47
N PRO A 56 -5.76 -12.35 -2.48
CA PRO A 56 -6.53 -13.28 -3.31
C PRO A 56 -7.33 -14.34 -2.54
N PHE A 57 -8.43 -14.82 -3.12
CA PHE A 57 -9.23 -15.90 -2.50
C PHE A 57 -8.43 -17.20 -2.34
N ASP A 58 -7.58 -17.54 -3.31
CA ASP A 58 -6.72 -18.73 -3.28
C ASP A 58 -5.59 -18.64 -2.24
N GLU A 59 -5.34 -17.44 -1.72
CA GLU A 59 -4.41 -17.13 -0.61
C GLU A 59 -5.16 -16.91 0.72
N GLY A 60 -6.44 -17.29 0.76
CA GLY A 60 -7.33 -17.18 1.93
C GLY A 60 -7.71 -15.75 2.29
N GLY A 61 -7.66 -14.81 1.35
CA GLY A 61 -8.09 -13.43 1.52
C GLY A 61 -9.53 -13.17 1.06
N ALA A 62 -9.91 -11.90 0.97
CA ALA A 62 -11.24 -11.48 0.55
C ALA A 62 -11.37 -11.19 -0.96
N GLY A 63 -10.27 -11.30 -1.72
CA GLY A 63 -10.25 -11.19 -3.18
C GLY A 63 -10.77 -9.86 -3.73
N LEU A 64 -10.66 -8.76 -2.97
CA LEU A 64 -11.11 -7.45 -3.44
C LEU A 64 -10.29 -7.02 -4.66
N GLY A 65 -10.97 -6.79 -5.78
CA GLY A 65 -10.37 -6.51 -7.09
C GLY A 65 -10.37 -7.70 -8.05
N GLU A 66 -10.72 -8.91 -7.58
CA GLU A 66 -10.91 -10.09 -8.44
C GLU A 66 -12.34 -10.18 -9.00
N GLU A 67 -13.28 -9.38 -8.47
CA GLU A 67 -14.62 -9.31 -9.05
C GLU A 67 -14.60 -8.83 -10.50
N PRO A 68 -15.57 -9.25 -11.34
CA PRO A 68 -15.64 -8.82 -12.74
C PRO A 68 -15.56 -7.30 -12.89
N GLY A 69 -14.58 -6.83 -13.65
CA GLY A 69 -14.34 -5.42 -13.91
C GLY A 69 -13.85 -4.61 -12.70
N ALA A 70 -13.41 -5.26 -11.62
CA ALA A 70 -12.96 -4.61 -10.38
C ALA A 70 -13.98 -3.60 -9.81
N THR A 71 -15.28 -3.88 -9.97
CA THR A 71 -16.37 -2.96 -9.64
C THR A 71 -16.47 -2.62 -8.16
N LYS A 72 -16.22 -3.58 -7.27
CA LYS A 72 -16.22 -3.35 -5.82
C LYS A 72 -14.98 -2.57 -5.40
N LEU A 73 -13.82 -2.92 -5.94
CA LEU A 73 -12.57 -2.20 -5.70
C LEU A 73 -12.67 -0.74 -6.15
N ALA A 74 -13.25 -0.50 -7.33
CA ALA A 74 -13.48 0.86 -7.84
C ALA A 74 -14.38 1.67 -6.89
N GLU A 75 -15.47 1.08 -6.38
CA GLU A 75 -16.34 1.75 -5.40
C GLU A 75 -15.62 2.02 -4.07
N VAL A 76 -14.80 1.07 -3.59
CA VAL A 76 -14.00 1.25 -2.38
C VAL A 76 -13.00 2.39 -2.55
N LEU A 77 -12.23 2.41 -3.64
CA LEU A 77 -11.28 3.49 -3.94
C LEU A 77 -11.98 4.85 -4.04
N ARG A 78 -13.14 4.89 -4.70
CA ARG A 78 -13.97 6.10 -4.81
C ARG A 78 -14.43 6.60 -3.44
N LEU A 79 -14.90 5.71 -2.56
CA LEU A 79 -15.35 6.07 -1.21
C LEU A 79 -14.20 6.57 -0.35
N VAL A 80 -13.07 5.86 -0.31
CA VAL A 80 -11.89 6.24 0.47
C VAL A 80 -11.36 7.61 0.01
N GLY A 81 -11.20 7.80 -1.30
CA GLY A 81 -10.75 9.07 -1.88
C GLY A 81 -11.74 10.23 -1.66
N TYR A 82 -13.04 9.95 -1.61
CA TYR A 82 -14.06 10.96 -1.27
C TYR A 82 -13.95 11.43 0.17
N GLY A 83 -13.56 10.54 1.09
CA GLY A 83 -13.32 10.91 2.49
C GLY A 83 -12.07 11.77 2.67
N SER A 84 -10.97 11.41 2.00
CA SER A 84 -9.72 12.18 1.97
C SER A 84 -8.92 11.84 0.73
N LEU A 85 -8.49 12.85 -0.03
CA LEU A 85 -7.67 12.65 -1.23
C LEU A 85 -6.29 12.07 -0.88
N ALA A 86 -5.68 12.54 0.22
CA ALA A 86 -4.41 12.03 0.71
C ALA A 86 -4.53 10.54 1.07
N LEU A 87 -5.57 10.16 1.81
CA LEU A 87 -5.83 8.76 2.15
C LEU A 87 -6.09 7.90 0.91
N GLY A 88 -6.89 8.42 -0.03
CA GLY A 88 -7.16 7.76 -1.31
C GLY A 88 -5.88 7.44 -2.07
N ARG A 89 -4.94 8.39 -2.13
CA ARG A 89 -3.63 8.19 -2.78
C ARG A 89 -2.79 7.12 -2.07
N ILE A 90 -2.75 7.13 -0.74
CA ILE A 90 -2.01 6.13 0.04
C ILE A 90 -2.61 4.72 -0.16
N TYR A 91 -3.93 4.62 -0.09
CA TYR A 91 -4.61 3.33 -0.23
C TYR A 91 -4.52 2.79 -1.67
N GLU A 92 -4.61 3.63 -2.69
CA GLU A 92 -4.38 3.21 -4.09
C GLU A 92 -2.97 2.64 -4.30
N GLY A 93 -1.94 3.27 -3.72
CA GLY A 93 -0.58 2.73 -3.74
C GLY A 93 -0.45 1.36 -3.07
N HIS A 94 -1.18 1.15 -1.95
CA HIS A 94 -1.23 -0.13 -1.26
C HIS A 94 -1.92 -1.22 -2.11
N VAL A 95 -3.07 -0.90 -2.71
CA VAL A 95 -3.79 -1.79 -3.63
C VAL A 95 -2.90 -2.22 -4.78
N ASN A 96 -2.24 -1.26 -5.45
CA ASN A 96 -1.35 -1.53 -6.57
C ASN A 96 -0.19 -2.47 -6.15
N ALA A 97 0.41 -2.23 -4.98
CA ALA A 97 1.48 -3.09 -4.48
C ALA A 97 1.03 -4.55 -4.29
N LEU A 98 -0.14 -4.78 -3.65
CA LEU A 98 -0.64 -6.14 -3.41
C LEU A 98 -1.05 -6.85 -4.71
N GLN A 99 -1.64 -6.12 -5.67
CA GLN A 99 -1.94 -6.69 -6.99
C GLN A 99 -0.67 -7.08 -7.75
N LEU A 100 0.38 -6.25 -7.72
CA LEU A 100 1.69 -6.59 -8.32
C LEU A 100 2.33 -7.82 -7.64
N ILE A 101 2.21 -7.94 -6.32
CA ILE A 101 2.69 -9.10 -5.57
C ILE A 101 1.91 -10.37 -5.94
N ALA A 102 0.58 -10.28 -6.09
CA ALA A 102 -0.24 -11.41 -6.50
C ALA A 102 0.13 -11.89 -7.92
N CYS A 103 0.32 -10.96 -8.85
CA CYS A 103 0.64 -11.25 -10.25
C CYS A 103 2.06 -11.78 -10.48
N TYR A 104 3.06 -11.22 -9.79
CA TYR A 104 4.48 -11.44 -10.12
C TYR A 104 5.31 -12.06 -9.00
N GLY A 105 4.76 -12.19 -7.79
CA GLY A 105 5.47 -12.75 -6.65
C GLY A 105 5.63 -14.26 -6.74
N MET A 106 6.81 -14.76 -6.36
CA MET A 106 7.00 -16.20 -6.13
C MET A 106 6.18 -16.68 -4.92
N PRO A 107 5.80 -17.97 -4.83
CA PRO A 107 4.96 -18.48 -3.74
C PRO A 107 5.45 -18.12 -2.33
N ALA A 108 6.76 -18.26 -2.08
CA ALA A 108 7.34 -17.89 -0.78
C ALA A 108 7.29 -16.38 -0.50
N GLN A 109 7.39 -15.54 -1.54
CA GLN A 109 7.26 -14.08 -1.41
C GLN A 109 5.80 -13.69 -1.16
N ARG A 110 4.84 -14.25 -1.89
CA ARG A 110 3.41 -14.06 -1.70
C ARG A 110 3.00 -14.40 -0.27
N ALA A 111 3.32 -15.61 0.19
CA ALA A 111 3.01 -16.06 1.55
C ALA A 111 3.53 -15.09 2.62
N ARG A 112 4.80 -14.67 2.52
CA ARG A 112 5.40 -13.72 3.47
C ARG A 112 4.72 -12.34 3.42
N LEU A 113 4.57 -11.77 2.23
CA LEU A 113 4.08 -10.39 2.06
C LEU A 113 2.58 -10.27 2.37
N PHE A 114 1.78 -11.29 2.08
CA PHE A 114 0.37 -11.33 2.47
C PHE A 114 0.20 -11.49 3.98
N ALA A 115 1.07 -12.25 4.66
CA ALA A 115 1.10 -12.27 6.12
C ALA A 115 1.42 -10.89 6.71
N GLU A 116 2.32 -10.12 6.09
CA GLU A 116 2.62 -8.75 6.50
C GLU A 116 1.44 -7.80 6.26
N ALA A 117 0.71 -7.94 5.15
CA ALA A 117 -0.52 -7.16 4.90
C ALA A 117 -1.60 -7.47 5.95
N ARG A 118 -1.78 -8.74 6.34
CA ARG A 118 -2.67 -9.15 7.45
C ARG A 118 -2.25 -8.57 8.79
N ALA A 119 -0.94 -8.41 9.01
CA ALA A 119 -0.39 -7.75 10.20
C ALA A 119 -0.54 -6.21 10.18
N GLY A 120 -1.19 -5.64 9.15
CA GLY A 120 -1.46 -4.21 9.04
C GLY A 120 -0.30 -3.39 8.48
N HIS A 121 0.71 -4.03 7.87
CA HIS A 121 1.78 -3.29 7.20
C HIS A 121 1.22 -2.50 6.01
N LEU A 122 1.58 -1.22 5.94
CA LEU A 122 1.29 -0.38 4.79
C LEU A 122 2.30 -0.61 3.67
N PHE A 123 1.78 -0.86 2.48
CA PHE A 123 2.55 -1.02 1.25
C PHE A 123 2.41 0.21 0.38
N GLY A 124 3.43 0.51 -0.42
CA GLY A 124 3.40 1.58 -1.41
C GLY A 124 4.22 1.22 -2.63
N VAL A 125 3.99 1.93 -3.74
CA VAL A 125 4.73 1.74 -5.00
C VAL A 125 5.51 2.99 -5.34
N TRP A 126 6.85 2.88 -5.41
CA TRP A 126 7.76 3.98 -5.77
C TRP A 126 8.59 3.59 -7.00
N ASN A 127 8.05 3.86 -8.18
CA ASN A 127 8.62 3.40 -9.45
C ASN A 127 9.24 4.52 -10.30
N THR A 128 9.10 5.78 -9.92
CA THR A 128 9.54 6.93 -10.72
C THR A 128 10.95 7.37 -10.32
N ASP A 129 11.90 7.26 -11.25
CA ASP A 129 13.27 7.75 -11.12
C ASP A 129 13.38 9.20 -11.64
N PRO A 130 14.20 10.07 -11.03
CA PRO A 130 14.57 11.32 -11.65
C PRO A 130 15.48 11.06 -12.88
N PRO A 131 15.49 11.99 -13.85
CA PRO A 131 16.39 11.91 -14.99
C PRO A 131 17.86 11.81 -14.55
N GLY A 132 18.57 10.78 -15.01
CA GLY A 132 20.01 10.60 -14.75
C GLY A 132 20.38 9.93 -13.42
N ASP A 133 19.48 9.85 -12.45
CA ASP A 133 19.75 9.26 -11.12
C ASP A 133 18.68 8.25 -10.69
N CYS A 134 18.78 7.03 -11.22
CA CYS A 134 17.88 5.94 -10.86
C CYS A 134 18.34 5.18 -9.62
N LEU A 135 17.38 4.60 -8.90
CA LEU A 135 17.67 3.66 -7.81
C LEU A 135 18.33 2.39 -8.37
N LYS A 136 19.53 2.08 -7.88
CA LYS A 136 20.37 0.97 -8.34
C LYS A 136 20.60 -0.06 -7.24
N LEU A 137 20.67 -1.33 -7.63
CA LEU A 137 21.10 -2.41 -6.75
C LEU A 137 22.60 -2.68 -6.95
N GLY A 138 23.40 -2.35 -5.94
CA GLY A 138 24.83 -2.63 -5.90
C GLY A 138 25.15 -4.11 -5.73
N ASN A 139 26.38 -4.50 -6.07
CA ASN A 139 26.87 -5.87 -5.92
C ASN A 139 26.93 -6.33 -4.46
N ASP A 140 27.00 -5.39 -3.52
CA ASP A 140 26.91 -5.59 -2.07
C ASP A 140 25.47 -5.82 -1.58
N ARG A 141 24.50 -5.87 -2.50
CA ARG A 141 23.06 -5.96 -2.24
C ARG A 141 22.48 -4.75 -1.52
N ARG A 142 23.13 -3.58 -1.62
CA ARG A 142 22.60 -2.30 -1.13
C ARG A 142 21.94 -1.51 -2.24
N LEU A 143 20.95 -0.71 -1.87
CA LEU A 143 20.27 0.21 -2.79
C LEU A 143 20.92 1.60 -2.71
N HIS A 144 21.20 2.19 -3.86
CA HIS A 144 21.81 3.51 -4.00
C HIS A 144 21.04 4.36 -5.01
N GLY A 145 20.74 5.62 -4.66
CA GLY A 145 19.97 6.55 -5.49
C GLY A 145 18.67 6.97 -4.82
N VAL A 146 17.74 7.50 -5.61
CA VAL A 146 16.50 8.13 -5.11
C VAL A 146 15.28 7.76 -5.97
N LYS A 147 14.08 8.07 -5.43
CA LYS A 147 12.80 8.04 -6.16
C LYS A 147 12.09 9.37 -5.94
N THR A 148 11.57 9.98 -7.00
CA THR A 148 11.00 11.35 -6.93
C THR A 148 9.59 11.38 -6.35
N PHE A 149 8.81 10.30 -6.50
CA PHE A 149 7.44 10.24 -5.99
C PHE A 149 7.28 9.07 -5.02
N ALA A 150 7.68 9.31 -3.78
CA ALA A 150 7.59 8.34 -2.69
C ALA A 150 6.38 8.65 -1.78
N SER A 151 5.15 8.54 -2.31
CA SER A 151 3.93 8.79 -1.53
C SER A 151 3.93 7.93 -0.26
N GLY A 152 3.69 8.57 0.89
CA GLY A 152 3.71 7.92 2.21
C GLY A 152 5.12 7.60 2.74
N ALA A 153 6.19 8.19 2.18
CA ALA A 153 7.52 8.04 2.74
C ALA A 153 7.55 8.44 4.22
N GLY A 154 8.25 7.64 5.04
CA GLY A 154 8.24 7.74 6.50
C GLY A 154 7.17 6.89 7.18
N PHE A 155 6.12 6.48 6.45
CA PHE A 155 4.98 5.71 6.99
C PHE A 155 4.75 4.36 6.28
N VAL A 156 5.05 4.27 4.98
CA VAL A 156 5.08 3.00 4.25
C VAL A 156 6.19 2.12 4.82
N THR A 157 5.83 0.89 5.21
CA THR A 157 6.78 -0.08 5.78
C THR A 157 7.20 -1.15 4.79
N ARG A 158 6.49 -1.26 3.66
CA ARG A 158 6.78 -2.17 2.55
C ARG A 158 6.74 -1.42 1.22
N ALA A 159 7.87 -0.86 0.84
CA ALA A 159 7.98 -0.11 -0.40
C ALA A 159 8.32 -1.03 -1.57
N LEU A 160 7.41 -1.18 -2.51
CA LEU A 160 7.68 -1.80 -3.79
C LEU A 160 8.38 -0.78 -4.69
N VAL A 161 9.64 -1.05 -5.02
CA VAL A 161 10.49 -0.17 -5.81
C VAL A 161 10.93 -0.86 -7.10
N THR A 162 11.08 -0.07 -8.16
CA THR A 162 11.81 -0.51 -9.36
C THR A 162 13.29 -0.17 -9.21
N VAL A 163 14.18 -1.11 -9.53
CA VAL A 163 15.63 -0.88 -9.49
C VAL A 163 16.28 -1.37 -10.77
N LYS A 164 17.40 -0.76 -11.13
CA LYS A 164 18.26 -1.26 -12.22
C LYS A 164 19.57 -1.79 -11.65
N ARG A 165 20.10 -2.87 -12.23
CA ARG A 165 21.47 -3.31 -11.89
C ARG A 165 22.49 -2.45 -12.60
N GLU A 166 22.22 -2.15 -13.87
CA GLU A 166 23.07 -1.33 -14.73
C GLU A 166 22.21 -0.36 -15.56
N PRO A 167 22.77 0.79 -16.02
CA PRO A 167 22.07 1.66 -16.95
C PRO A 167 21.58 0.87 -18.19
N GLY A 168 20.28 0.93 -18.47
CA GLY A 168 19.67 0.25 -19.63
C GLY A 168 19.23 -1.20 -19.39
N SER A 169 19.55 -1.82 -18.24
CA SER A 169 19.04 -3.16 -17.91
C SER A 169 17.53 -3.13 -17.64
N SER A 170 16.83 -4.25 -17.88
CA SER A 170 15.44 -4.42 -17.43
C SER A 170 15.34 -4.15 -15.93
N PRO A 171 14.29 -3.44 -15.48
CA PRO A 171 14.11 -3.15 -14.07
C PRO A 171 13.75 -4.42 -13.30
N LEU A 172 14.25 -4.53 -12.07
CA LEU A 172 13.78 -5.48 -11.07
C LEU A 172 12.75 -4.80 -10.18
N MET A 173 11.79 -5.58 -9.69
CA MET A 173 10.82 -5.13 -8.70
C MET A 173 11.19 -5.73 -7.35
N LEU A 174 11.47 -4.88 -6.37
CA LEU A 174 11.86 -5.29 -5.02
C LEU A 174 10.88 -4.73 -4.01
N VAL A 175 10.50 -5.52 -3.00
CA VAL A 175 9.80 -5.02 -1.81
C VAL A 175 10.83 -4.79 -0.72
N VAL A 176 11.07 -3.51 -0.41
CA VAL A 176 12.00 -3.06 0.64
C VAL A 176 11.23 -2.92 1.94
N GLN A 177 11.75 -3.57 2.99
CA GLN A 177 11.25 -3.38 4.35
C GLN A 177 11.83 -2.09 4.91
N LEU A 178 10.96 -1.22 5.38
CA LEU A 178 11.30 0.08 5.96
C LEU A 178 10.79 0.11 7.39
N GLU A 179 11.60 0.68 8.27
CA GLU A 179 11.20 0.98 9.64
C GLU A 179 10.57 2.38 9.68
N PRO A 180 9.43 2.57 10.35
CA PRO A 180 8.86 3.89 10.59
C PRO A 180 9.90 4.82 11.23
N GLY A 181 9.99 6.06 10.75
CA GLY A 181 10.95 7.05 11.27
C GLY A 181 12.40 6.87 10.81
N CYS A 182 12.75 5.80 10.06
CA CYS A 182 14.00 5.80 9.29
C CYS A 182 13.92 6.87 8.20
N ARG A 183 15.04 7.58 7.97
CA ARG A 183 15.13 8.78 7.13
C ARG A 183 14.42 8.59 5.78
N ALA A 184 13.28 9.25 5.63
CA ALA A 184 12.67 9.60 4.36
C ALA A 184 13.13 11.03 4.06
N ASP A 185 14.03 11.19 3.10
CA ASP A 185 14.40 12.54 2.66
C ASP A 185 13.23 13.11 1.86
N LEU A 186 12.50 14.06 2.46
CA LEU A 186 11.44 14.83 1.80
C LEU A 186 11.95 16.20 1.32
N GLY A 187 13.26 16.34 1.10
CA GLY A 187 13.86 17.49 0.43
C GLY A 187 13.81 18.78 1.26
N GLY A 188 14.59 18.79 2.34
CA GLY A 188 15.07 19.95 3.10
C GLY A 188 16.40 19.60 3.75
#